data_AF-A0A0N4XEM0-F1
#
_entry.id   AF-A0A0N4XEM0-F1
#
_cell.length_a   1.000
_cell.length_b   1.000
_cell.length_c   1.000
_cell.angle_alpha   90.00
_cell.angle_beta   90.00
_cell.angle_gamma   90.00
#
_symmetry.space_group_name_H-M   'P 1'
#
loop_
_entity.id
_entity.type
_entity.pdbx_description
1 polymer ?
#
loop_
_entity_poly.entity_id
_entity_poly.type
_entity_poly.pdbx_seq_one_letter_code
_entity_poly.pdbx_strand_id
1 'polypeptide(L)'
;MWPAKCEGEGAKLVAACDALCEALAVVGCAIDGGKDSLSMAARVGDELVKAPGTLVLSAYAPCPDVSKVLSPDFKGPSARTGCTKIVYVRMGSSLKMSRLGGSALAQVLRQVGECFSLSALANSFFHYDMVCLHVDFCFCNWLTSRWLNK
;
A
#
# COMPACT_ATOMS: atom_id res chain seq x y z
N MET A 1 -7.29 6.70 -8.46
CA MET A 1 -8.76 6.79 -8.31
C MET A 1 -9.06 7.80 -7.21
N TRP A 2 -9.75 8.89 -7.52
CA TRP A 2 -9.94 10.00 -6.59
C TRP A 2 -11.28 10.71 -6.80
N PRO A 3 -11.96 11.23 -5.77
CA PRO A 3 -13.10 12.14 -5.92
C PRO A 3 -12.63 13.59 -6.16
N ALA A 4 -11.81 13.85 -7.18
CA ALA A 4 -11.09 15.13 -7.32
C ALA A 4 -11.99 16.36 -7.56
N LYS A 5 -13.23 16.13 -7.98
CA LYS A 5 -14.26 17.19 -8.14
C LYS A 5 -14.84 17.65 -6.80
N CYS A 6 -14.59 16.94 -5.71
CA CYS A 6 -15.00 17.36 -4.37
C CYS A 6 -14.03 18.40 -3.80
N GLU A 7 -14.57 19.30 -2.98
CA GLU A 7 -13.80 20.35 -2.33
C GLU A 7 -12.60 19.78 -1.55
N GLY A 8 -11.42 20.37 -1.76
CA GLY A 8 -10.15 19.98 -1.13
C GLY A 8 -9.50 18.71 -1.65
N GLU A 9 -10.22 17.85 -2.39
CA GLU A 9 -9.70 16.55 -2.83
C GLU A 9 -8.67 16.68 -3.96
N GLY A 10 -8.80 17.69 -4.83
CA GLY A 10 -7.80 17.97 -5.86
C GLY A 10 -6.42 18.35 -5.27
N ALA A 11 -6.38 19.13 -4.19
CA ALA A 11 -5.12 19.48 -3.53
C ALA A 11 -4.46 18.26 -2.88
N LYS A 12 -5.25 17.38 -2.27
CA LYS A 12 -4.74 16.12 -1.70
C LYS A 12 -4.21 15.17 -2.77
N LEU A 13 -4.83 15.14 -3.95
CA LEU A 13 -4.35 14.36 -5.08
C LEU A 13 -2.95 14.83 -5.52
N VAL A 14 -2.74 16.14 -5.67
CA VAL A 14 -1.42 16.70 -6.03
C VAL A 14 -0.38 16.34 -4.97
N ALA A 15 -0.68 16.56 -3.69
CA ALA A 15 0.23 16.20 -2.60
C ALA A 15 0.58 14.70 -2.57
N ALA A 16 -0.38 13.83 -2.90
CA ALA A 16 -0.14 12.39 -3.01
C ALA A 16 0.75 12.04 -4.23
N CYS A 17 0.58 12.72 -5.36
CA CYS A 17 1.44 12.56 -6.53
C CYS A 17 2.87 13.01 -6.26
N ASP A 18 3.05 14.16 -5.61
CA ASP A 18 4.38 14.68 -5.26
C ASP A 18 5.11 13.71 -4.31
N ALA A 19 4.44 13.26 -3.25
CA ALA A 19 4.98 12.28 -2.31
C ALA A 19 5.33 10.93 -2.98
N LEU A 20 4.53 10.51 -3.97
CA LEU A 20 4.83 9.31 -4.76
C LEU A 20 6.11 9.49 -5.58
N CYS A 21 6.25 10.62 -6.26
CA CYS A 21 7.44 10.93 -7.05
C CYS A 21 8.71 10.95 -6.18
N GLU A 22 8.65 11.58 -5.01
CA GLU A 22 9.75 11.58 -4.04
C GLU A 22 10.10 10.16 -3.58
N ALA A 23 9.10 9.35 -3.22
CA ALA A 23 9.32 7.98 -2.78
C ALA A 23 9.96 7.10 -3.87
N LEU A 24 9.46 7.19 -5.11
CA LEU A 24 9.99 6.41 -6.23
C LEU A 24 11.39 6.86 -6.66
N ALA A 25 11.71 8.15 -6.54
CA ALA A 25 13.04 8.67 -6.78
C ALA A 25 14.08 8.06 -5.81
N VAL A 26 13.72 7.90 -4.53
CA VAL A 26 14.60 7.26 -3.54
C VAL A 26 14.80 5.76 -3.84
N VAL A 27 13.73 5.07 -4.27
CA VAL A 27 13.80 3.64 -4.63
C VAL A 27 14.53 3.42 -5.97
N GLY A 28 14.59 4.44 -6.83
CA GLY A 28 15.17 4.35 -8.17
C GLY A 28 14.21 3.73 -9.20
N CYS A 29 12.90 3.81 -8.96
CA CYS A 29 11.88 3.33 -9.89
C CYS A 29 11.27 4.49 -10.69
N ALA A 30 10.95 4.24 -11.97
CA ALA A 30 10.25 5.18 -12.82
C ALA A 30 8.81 4.72 -13.09
N ILE A 31 7.91 5.66 -13.33
CA ILE A 31 6.55 5.40 -13.82
C ILE A 31 6.59 5.50 -15.34
N ASP A 32 6.25 4.42 -16.03
CA ASP A 32 6.22 4.35 -17.50
C ASP A 32 4.82 4.64 -18.08
N GLY A 33 3.78 4.49 -17.28
CA GLY A 33 2.40 4.75 -17.66
C GLY A 33 1.45 4.78 -16.48
N GLY A 34 0.21 5.21 -16.75
CA GLY A 34 -0.81 5.27 -15.72
C GLY A 34 -2.18 5.65 -16.28
N LYS A 35 -3.20 5.51 -15.43
CA LYS A 35 -4.56 5.94 -15.72
C LYS A 35 -5.18 6.56 -14.49
N ASP A 36 -5.98 7.59 -14.69
CA ASP A 36 -6.75 8.25 -13.64
C ASP A 36 -8.25 7.95 -13.76
N SER A 37 -8.93 8.11 -12.62
CA SER A 37 -10.38 8.16 -12.53
C SER A 37 -10.72 9.15 -11.42
N LEU A 38 -11.29 10.28 -11.82
CA LEU A 38 -11.41 11.49 -10.98
C LEU A 38 -12.83 11.76 -10.47
N SER A 39 -13.78 10.87 -10.79
CA SER A 39 -15.20 10.99 -10.42
C SER A 39 -15.64 9.93 -9.42
N MET A 40 -14.76 9.56 -8.48
CA MET A 40 -15.02 8.50 -7.49
C MET A 40 -15.93 8.98 -6.34
N ALA A 41 -17.07 9.57 -6.68
CA ALA A 41 -18.12 9.98 -5.75
C ALA A 41 -19.48 9.68 -6.37
N ALA A 42 -20.44 9.29 -5.53
CA ALA A 42 -21.80 8.95 -5.95
C ALA A 42 -22.80 9.64 -5.01
N ARG A 43 -23.93 10.10 -5.56
CA ARG A 43 -25.03 10.66 -4.78
C ARG A 43 -26.02 9.54 -4.47
N VAL A 44 -26.36 9.36 -3.19
CA VAL A 44 -27.32 8.36 -2.72
C VAL A 44 -28.40 9.09 -1.94
N GLY A 45 -29.56 9.31 -2.58
CA GLY A 45 -30.57 10.23 -2.07
C GLY A 45 -30.02 11.66 -2.00
N ASP A 46 -30.03 12.23 -0.80
CA ASP A 46 -29.51 13.58 -0.54
C ASP A 46 -28.04 13.61 -0.09
N GLU A 47 -27.43 12.45 0.13
CA GLU A 47 -26.05 12.35 0.59
C GLU A 47 -25.06 12.16 -0.57
N LEU A 48 -23.92 12.84 -0.48
CA LEU A 48 -22.78 12.63 -1.37
C LEU A 48 -21.79 11.67 -0.71
N VAL A 49 -21.73 10.44 -1.22
CA VAL A 49 -20.78 9.42 -0.76
C VAL A 49 -19.51 9.50 -1.59
N LYS A 50 -18.37 9.71 -0.93
CA LYS A 50 -17.05 9.79 -1.57
C LYS A 50 -16.28 8.50 -1.33
N ALA A 51 -15.59 8.01 -2.36
CA ALA A 51 -14.54 7.02 -2.15
C ALA A 51 -13.31 7.71 -1.54
N PRO A 52 -12.54 7.01 -0.70
CA PRO A 52 -11.23 7.50 -0.29
C PRO A 52 -10.32 7.66 -1.51
N GLY A 53 -9.36 8.59 -1.41
CA GLY A 53 -8.30 8.72 -2.40
C GLY A 53 -7.46 7.44 -2.44
N THR A 54 -7.41 6.80 -3.61
CA THR A 54 -6.74 5.50 -3.78
C THR A 54 -5.72 5.59 -4.93
N LEU A 55 -4.48 5.29 -4.60
CA LEU A 55 -3.40 5.01 -5.54
C LEU A 55 -3.20 3.49 -5.64
N VAL A 56 -3.20 2.97 -6.86
CA VAL A 56 -2.87 1.56 -7.13
C VAL A 56 -1.62 1.57 -7.99
N LEU A 57 -0.59 0.84 -7.56
CA LEU A 57 0.68 0.72 -8.26
C LEU A 57 0.84 -0.74 -8.69
N SER A 58 1.12 -0.94 -9.98
CA SER A 58 1.54 -2.23 -10.51
C SER A 58 2.99 -2.11 -10.91
N ALA A 59 3.84 -3.00 -10.41
CA ALA A 59 5.27 -3.00 -10.71
C ALA A 59 5.64 -4.21 -11.57
N TYR A 60 6.62 -4.03 -12.45
CA TYR A 60 7.21 -5.09 -13.25
C TYR A 60 8.73 -4.96 -13.23
N ALA A 61 9.44 -6.09 -13.27
CA ALA A 61 10.89 -6.14 -13.29
C ALA A 61 11.36 -7.38 -14.09
N PRO A 62 12.52 -7.33 -14.76
CA PRO A 62 13.12 -8.51 -15.37
C PRO A 62 13.38 -9.60 -14.32
N CYS A 63 12.99 -10.84 -14.63
CA CYS A 63 13.30 -12.01 -13.80
C CYS A 63 14.36 -12.86 -14.52
N PRO A 64 15.64 -12.79 -14.12
CA PRO A 64 16.72 -13.50 -14.81
C PRO A 64 16.62 -15.02 -14.65
N ASP A 65 16.00 -15.50 -13.58
CA ASP A 65 15.86 -16.93 -13.30
C ASP A 65 14.53 -17.23 -12.57
N VAL A 66 13.56 -17.77 -13.30
CA VAL A 66 12.23 -18.11 -12.77
C VAL A 66 12.23 -19.28 -11.80
N SER A 67 13.31 -20.08 -11.75
CA SER A 67 13.41 -21.23 -10.84
C SER A 67 13.72 -20.84 -9.39
N LYS A 68 14.16 -19.60 -9.16
CA LYS A 68 14.54 -19.06 -7.85
C LYS A 68 13.45 -18.20 -7.20
N VAL A 69 12.22 -18.25 -7.72
CA VAL A 69 11.09 -17.54 -7.13
C VAL A 69 10.70 -18.21 -5.82
N LEU A 70 10.69 -17.42 -4.74
CA LEU A 70 10.22 -17.87 -3.43
C LEU A 70 8.71 -17.73 -3.32
N SER A 71 8.07 -18.68 -2.66
CA SER A 71 6.66 -18.62 -2.31
C SER A 71 6.51 -18.56 -0.78
N PRO A 72 5.37 -18.07 -0.26
CA PRO A 72 5.10 -18.07 1.18
C PRO A 72 4.82 -19.48 1.77
N ASP A 73 5.16 -20.55 1.05
CA ASP A 73 4.94 -21.93 1.46
C ASP A 73 6.10 -22.46 2.32
N PHE A 74 5.89 -22.52 3.63
CA PHE A 74 6.89 -23.00 4.58
C PHE A 74 7.16 -24.49 4.38
N LYS A 75 8.39 -24.82 3.95
CA LYS A 75 8.80 -26.22 3.73
C LYS A 75 9.18 -27.00 4.99
N GLY A 76 9.20 -26.33 6.15
CA GLY A 76 9.49 -26.90 7.46
C GLY A 76 10.83 -27.64 7.56
N PRO A 77 11.16 -28.24 8.73
CA PRO A 77 12.26 -29.18 8.84
C PRO A 77 11.81 -30.52 8.22
N SER A 78 11.77 -30.59 6.89
CA SER A 78 11.79 -31.86 6.17
C SER A 78 13.04 -32.64 6.60
N ALA A 79 12.95 -33.97 6.74
CA ALA A 79 13.92 -34.88 7.34
C ALA A 79 15.37 -34.86 6.76
N ARG A 80 15.71 -33.90 5.90
CA ARG A 80 17.01 -33.72 5.25
C ARG A 80 17.65 -32.33 5.43
N THR A 81 16.94 -31.35 5.99
CA THR A 81 17.45 -30.00 6.22
C THR A 81 17.11 -29.58 7.64
N GLY A 82 18.10 -29.10 8.40
CA GLY A 82 17.98 -28.78 9.82
C GLY A 82 16.96 -27.69 10.18
N CYS A 83 17.09 -27.09 11.36
CA CYS A 83 16.11 -26.13 11.88
C CYS A 83 15.83 -24.96 10.92
N THR A 84 14.56 -24.82 10.50
CA THR A 84 14.06 -23.63 9.78
C THR A 84 14.03 -22.44 10.73
N LYS A 85 14.56 -21.28 10.30
CA LYS A 85 14.51 -20.03 11.05
C LYS A 85 13.57 -19.05 10.35
N ILE A 86 12.68 -18.44 11.13
CA ILE A 86 11.81 -17.36 10.65
C ILE A 86 12.47 -16.05 11.08
N VAL A 87 12.75 -15.18 10.11
CA VAL A 87 13.31 -13.85 10.34
C VAL A 87 12.23 -12.82 10.08
N TYR A 88 11.92 -12.02 11.10
CA TYR A 88 11.00 -10.90 10.96
C TYR A 88 11.80 -9.63 10.65
N VAL A 89 11.71 -9.16 9.40
CA VAL A 89 12.30 -7.89 8.97
C VAL A 89 11.25 -6.80 9.15
N ARG A 90 11.41 -5.96 10.17
CA ARG A 90 10.49 -4.84 10.44
C ARG A 90 10.82 -3.68 9.50
N MET A 91 9.85 -3.27 8.69
CA MET A 91 9.93 -2.10 7.82
C MET A 91 9.02 -0.98 8.35
N GLY A 92 9.53 0.24 8.49
CA GLY A 92 8.75 1.42 8.91
C GLY A 92 9.59 2.57 9.47
N SER A 93 8.96 3.73 9.64
CA SER A 93 9.62 4.99 10.07
C SER A 93 10.25 4.97 11.45
N SER A 94 9.85 4.04 12.31
CA SER A 94 10.37 3.94 13.66
C SER A 94 10.29 2.50 14.15
N LEU A 95 11.39 2.03 14.75
CA LEU A 95 11.41 0.76 15.48
C LEU A 95 10.68 0.85 16.83
N LYS A 96 10.31 2.06 17.28
CA LYS A 96 9.68 2.31 18.59
C LYS A 96 8.16 2.34 18.57
N MET A 97 7.53 2.44 17.38
CA MET A 97 6.08 2.63 17.26
C MET A 97 5.46 1.68 16.25
N SER A 98 4.36 1.03 16.64
CA SER A 98 3.49 0.25 15.76
C SER A 98 2.20 1.03 15.52
N ARG A 99 2.12 1.73 14.36
CA ARG A 99 0.95 2.54 14.01
C ARG A 99 -0.19 1.64 13.55
N LEU A 100 -1.41 1.90 14.01
CA LEU A 100 -2.62 1.12 13.70
C LEU A 100 -3.65 1.87 12.84
N GLY A 101 -3.45 3.15 12.55
CA GLY A 101 -4.39 3.89 11.71
C GLY A 101 -4.41 3.38 10.28
N GLY A 102 -5.60 3.34 9.68
CA GLY A 102 -5.85 2.77 8.37
C GLY A 102 -5.66 1.24 8.27
N SER A 103 -5.42 0.55 9.39
CA SER A 103 -5.26 -0.91 9.40
C SER A 103 -6.59 -1.65 9.32
N ALA A 104 -6.54 -2.92 8.89
CA ALA A 104 -7.69 -3.82 8.94
C ALA A 104 -8.25 -3.98 10.37
N LEU A 105 -7.39 -3.94 11.39
CA LEU A 105 -7.81 -3.99 12.79
C LEU A 105 -8.64 -2.76 13.18
N ALA A 106 -8.18 -1.55 12.83
CA ALA A 106 -8.94 -0.33 13.09
C ALA A 106 -10.28 -0.36 12.34
N GLN A 107 -10.27 -0.84 11.09
CA GLN A 107 -11.47 -0.95 10.26
C GLN A 107 -12.54 -1.88 10.87
N VAL A 108 -12.18 -3.07 11.36
CA VAL A 108 -13.16 -3.98 12.00
C VAL A 108 -13.71 -3.42 13.31
N LEU A 109 -12.95 -2.55 13.97
CA LEU A 109 -13.36 -1.82 15.16
C LEU A 109 -14.14 -0.53 14.85
N ARG A 110 -14.47 -0.27 13.57
CA ARG A 110 -15.09 0.97 13.10
C ARG A 110 -14.32 2.22 13.55
N GLN A 111 -13.01 2.17 13.41
CA GLN A 111 -12.13 3.30 13.70
C GLN A 111 -11.21 3.56 12.50
N VAL A 112 -10.81 4.81 12.33
CA VAL A 112 -9.79 5.19 11.35
C VAL A 112 -8.39 5.14 11.98
N GLY A 113 -8.29 5.47 13.28
CA GLY A 113 -7.01 5.58 14.00
C GLY A 113 -6.15 6.77 13.53
N GLU A 114 -4.90 6.85 14.02
CA GLU A 114 -3.97 7.91 13.63
C GLU A 114 -3.16 7.59 12.37
N CYS A 115 -3.09 8.56 11.45
CA CYS A 115 -2.56 8.40 10.10
C CYS A 115 -1.07 8.00 10.04
N PHE A 116 -0.74 7.19 9.03
CA PHE A 116 0.60 6.76 8.65
C PHE A 116 1.13 7.64 7.50
N SER A 117 2.41 8.05 7.56
CA SER A 117 3.09 8.75 6.46
C SER A 117 4.16 7.86 5.82
N LEU A 118 4.19 7.84 4.49
CA LEU A 118 4.98 6.94 3.63
C LEU A 118 6.48 7.29 3.57
N SER A 119 6.92 8.40 4.16
CA SER A 119 8.28 8.97 4.00
C SER A 119 9.43 8.12 4.56
N ALA A 120 9.20 6.88 5.00
CA ALA A 120 10.22 6.11 5.71
C ALA A 120 10.34 4.63 5.35
N LEU A 121 9.77 4.21 4.22
CA LEU A 121 9.95 2.83 3.71
C LEU A 121 11.10 2.70 2.71
N ALA A 122 11.73 3.80 2.28
CA ALA A 122 12.49 3.82 1.04
C ALA A 122 13.96 3.33 1.11
N ASN A 123 14.59 3.25 2.29
CA ASN A 123 16.07 3.19 2.36
C ASN A 123 16.74 1.84 2.69
N SER A 124 16.03 0.72 2.86
CA SER A 124 16.70 -0.45 3.49
C SER A 124 16.67 -1.79 2.74
N PHE A 125 15.98 -1.97 1.60
CA PHE A 125 15.82 -3.34 1.07
C PHE A 125 15.87 -3.51 -0.46
N PHE A 126 15.82 -2.45 -1.27
CA PHE A 126 15.77 -2.60 -2.73
C PHE A 126 17.09 -2.99 -3.40
N HIS A 127 18.21 -3.03 -2.65
CA HIS A 127 19.53 -3.31 -3.23
C HIS A 127 19.90 -4.81 -3.27
N TYR A 128 19.15 -5.70 -2.62
CA TYR A 128 19.60 -7.09 -2.43
C TYR A 128 18.69 -8.21 -2.95
N ASP A 129 17.41 -8.00 -3.25
CA ASP A 129 16.57 -9.06 -3.84
C ASP A 129 15.45 -8.47 -4.71
N MET A 130 15.78 -8.15 -5.96
CA MET A 130 14.83 -7.74 -6.99
C MET A 130 14.16 -8.96 -7.65
N VAL A 131 13.79 -9.97 -6.87
CA VAL A 131 13.14 -11.19 -7.38
C VAL A 131 11.71 -11.24 -6.85
N CYS A 132 10.78 -10.78 -7.68
CA CYS A 132 9.32 -10.92 -7.52
C CYS A 132 8.69 -10.27 -6.27
N LEU A 133 8.51 -8.95 -6.33
CA LEU A 133 7.48 -8.26 -5.55
C LEU A 133 6.24 -8.06 -6.43
N HIS A 134 5.31 -9.03 -6.42
CA HIS A 134 3.94 -8.79 -6.89
C HIS A 134 3.20 -8.10 -5.74
N VAL A 135 3.17 -6.77 -5.77
CA VAL A 135 2.55 -5.96 -4.71
C VAL A 135 1.20 -5.47 -5.21
N ASP A 136 0.17 -6.31 -5.09
CA ASP A 136 -1.21 -5.85 -5.19
C ASP A 136 -1.62 -5.20 -3.86
N PHE A 137 -1.33 -3.91 -3.69
CA PHE A 137 -1.99 -3.12 -2.63
C PHE A 137 -3.39 -2.71 -3.09
N CYS A 138 -4.34 -3.64 -3.03
CA CYS A 138 -5.76 -3.31 -3.17
C CYS A 138 -6.39 -3.13 -1.78
N PHE A 139 -6.22 -1.94 -1.17
CA PHE A 139 -7.04 -1.58 0.01
C PHE A 139 -8.44 -1.19 -0.48
N CYS A 140 -9.36 -2.15 -0.46
CA CYS A 140 -10.76 -1.95 -0.81
C CYS A 140 -11.46 -1.17 0.33
N ASN A 141 -11.24 0.15 0.34
CA ASN A 141 -11.71 1.07 1.38
C ASN A 141 -13.13 1.62 1.04
N TRP A 142 -13.90 0.87 0.26
CA TRP A 142 -15.24 1.26 -0.23
C TRP A 142 -16.34 1.11 0.84
N LEU A 143 -16.13 0.28 1.86
CA LEU A 143 -17.13 -0.06 2.88
C LEU A 143 -17.07 0.83 4.14
N THR A 144 -16.04 1.67 4.33
CA THR A 144 -15.80 2.37 5.60
C THR A 144 -16.64 3.65 5.79
N SER A 145 -16.97 4.37 4.71
CA SER A 145 -17.73 5.64 4.83
C SER A 145 -19.16 5.46 5.32
N ARG A 146 -19.76 4.26 5.21
CA ARG A 146 -21.12 3.97 5.71
C ARG A 146 -21.15 3.47 7.15
N TRP A 147 -20.07 2.86 7.65
CA TRP A 147 -20.02 2.25 8.98
C TRP A 147 -19.49 3.18 10.08
N LEU A 148 -18.73 4.23 9.72
CA LEU A 148 -18.18 5.19 10.68
C LEU A 148 -19.17 6.28 11.12
N ASN A 149 -20.27 6.48 10.37
CA ASN A 149 -21.31 7.47 10.65
C ASN A 149 -22.64 6.84 11.13
N LYS A 150 -22.60 5.62 11.67
CA LYS A 150 -23.75 4.95 12.32
C LYS A 150 -23.39 4.44 13.70
#